data_AF-A0A849R1U6-F1
#
_entry.id   AF-A0A849R1U6-F1
#
_cell.length_a   1.000
_cell.length_b   1.000
_cell.length_c   1.000
_cell.angle_alpha   90.00
_cell.angle_beta   90.00
_cell.angle_gamma   90.00
#
_symmetry.space_group_name_H-M   'P 1'
#
loop_
_entity.id
_entity.type
_entity.pdbx_description
1 polymer ?
#
loop_
_entity_poly.entity_id
_entity_poly.type
_entity_poly.pdbx_seq_one_letter_code
_entity_poly.pdbx_strand_id
1 'polypeptide(L)' 'MFKDLIEEENKGGASIKSDKRVKIGQNDPCPYGSGKKYKKCCRNKKT' A
#
# COMPACT_ATOMS: atom_id res chain seq x y z
N MET A 1 2.68 -44.06 -17.56
CA MET A 1 1.86 -42.99 -18.14
C MET A 1 0.84 -42.44 -17.14
N PHE A 2 1.21 -42.29 -15.86
CA PHE A 2 0.34 -41.81 -14.77
C PHE A 2 1.13 -40.92 -13.80
N LYS A 3 2.17 -40.24 -14.29
CA LYS A 3 3.03 -39.35 -13.49
C LYS A 3 2.98 -37.89 -13.93
N ASP A 4 2.21 -37.56 -14.97
CA ASP A 4 2.18 -36.23 -15.59
C ASP A 4 0.92 -35.41 -15.26
N LEU A 5 0.19 -35.76 -14.19
CA LEU A 5 -1.12 -35.14 -13.87
C LEU A 5 -1.17 -34.31 -12.59
N ILE A 6 -0.10 -34.18 -11.81
CA ILE A 6 -0.12 -33.33 -10.59
C ILE A 6 1.22 -32.61 -10.41
N GLU A 7 1.48 -31.60 -11.25
CA GLU A 7 2.57 -30.63 -11.05
C GLU A 7 2.10 -29.19 -11.32
N GLU A 8 0.86 -28.87 -10.95
CA GLU A 8 0.26 -27.52 -11.11
C GLU A 8 -0.18 -26.89 -9.77
N GLU A 9 0.37 -27.34 -8.63
CA GLU A 9 0.18 -26.67 -7.33
C GLU A 9 1.21 -25.54 -7.08
N ASN A 10 1.67 -24.86 -8.13
CA ASN A 10 2.45 -23.62 -8.02
C ASN A 10 1.66 -22.41 -8.52
N LYS A 11 0.37 -22.32 -8.16
CA LYS A 11 -0.39 -21.07 -8.33
C LYS A 11 -0.01 -20.11 -7.22
N GLY A 12 1.00 -19.32 -7.56
CA GLY A 12 1.60 -18.27 -6.76
C GLY A 12 0.58 -17.49 -5.95
N GLY A 13 0.84 -17.40 -4.65
CA GLY A 13 0.08 -16.60 -3.71
C GLY A 13 0.04 -15.14 -4.13
N ALA A 14 -1.07 -14.73 -4.74
CA ALA A 14 -1.43 -13.35 -4.91
C ALA A 14 -1.70 -12.76 -3.52
N SER A 15 -0.66 -12.19 -2.91
CA SER A 15 -0.74 -11.43 -1.67
C SER A 15 -1.49 -10.14 -1.96
N ILE A 16 -2.82 -10.18 -1.78
CA ILE A 16 -3.70 -9.02 -1.81
C ILE A 16 -3.32 -8.14 -0.62
N LYS A 17 -2.28 -7.31 -0.79
CA LYS A 17 -1.97 -6.23 0.14
C LYS A 17 -3.05 -5.18 -0.04
N SER A 18 -4.13 -5.33 0.71
CA SER A 18 -5.21 -4.36 0.85
C SER A 18 -4.73 -3.16 1.67
N ASP A 19 -3.69 -2.50 1.19
CA ASP A 19 -3.23 -1.23 1.72
C ASP A 19 -4.14 -0.15 1.13
N LYS A 20 -5.37 -0.05 1.65
CA LYS A 20 -6.29 1.08 1.38
C LYS A 20 -5.78 2.37 2.03
N ARG A 21 -4.47 2.53 2.22
CA ARG A 21 -3.92 3.82 2.62
C ARG A 21 -3.93 4.69 1.38
N VAL A 22 -4.80 5.70 1.41
CA VAL A 22 -4.78 6.79 0.45
C VAL A 22 -3.33 7.30 0.37
N LYS A 23 -2.72 7.13 -0.80
CA LYS A 23 -1.38 7.67 -1.07
C LYS A 23 -1.51 9.19 -1.14
N ILE A 24 -1.39 9.85 0.01
CA ILE A 24 -1.35 11.29 0.10
C ILE A 24 0.08 11.79 -0.06
N GLY A 25 0.29 12.72 -1.00
CA GLY A 25 1.58 13.32 -1.22
C GLY A 25 1.97 14.23 -0.06
N GLN A 26 3.27 14.39 0.15
CA GLN A 26 3.80 15.19 1.26
C GLN A 26 3.44 16.68 1.16
N ASN A 27 3.29 17.19 -0.07
CA ASN A 27 2.98 18.59 -0.32
C ASN A 27 1.47 18.87 -0.44
N ASP A 28 0.63 17.84 -0.49
CA ASP A 28 -0.82 17.98 -0.57
C ASP A 28 -1.40 18.64 0.68
N PRO A 29 -2.56 19.30 0.58
CA PRO A 29 -3.29 19.78 1.75
C PRO A 29 -3.62 18.61 2.71
N CYS A 30 -3.56 18.88 4.01
CA CYS A 30 -3.88 17.88 5.03
C CYS A 30 -5.37 17.48 4.96
N PRO A 31 -5.71 16.18 4.93
CA PRO A 31 -7.09 15.71 4.73
C PRO A 31 -7.97 15.94 5.97
N TYR A 32 -7.37 16.25 7.12
CA TYR A 32 -8.08 16.62 8.35
C TYR A 32 -8.36 18.13 8.45
N GLY A 33 -8.17 18.90 7.37
CA GLY A 33 -8.59 20.30 7.30
C GLY A 33 -7.73 21.28 8.10
N SER A 34 -6.49 20.94 8.44
CA SER A 34 -5.62 21.82 9.25
C SER A 34 -5.07 23.04 8.52
N GLY A 35 -5.36 23.20 7.22
CA GLY A 35 -4.81 24.26 6.36
C GLY A 35 -3.31 24.13 6.05
N LYS A 36 -2.61 23.13 6.62
CA LYS A 36 -1.18 22.88 6.43
C LYS A 36 -0.95 21.79 5.38
N LYS A 37 0.22 21.79 4.74
CA LYS A 37 0.68 20.67 3.91
C LYS A 37 0.81 19.40 4.75
N TYR A 38 0.52 18.23 4.18
CA TYR A 38 0.54 16.94 4.88
C TYR A 38 1.87 16.69 5.63
N LYS A 39 3.01 17.00 5.00
CA LYS A 39 4.36 16.92 5.62
C LYS A 39 4.59 17.83 6.82
N LYS A 40 3.83 18.93 6.93
CA LYS A 40 3.91 19.88 8.06
C LYS A 40 2.80 19.65 9.10
N CYS A 41 1.89 18.70 8.86
CA CYS A 41 0.79 18.37 9.76
C CYS A 41 0.90 16.92 10.25
N CYS A 42 0.29 15.97 9.54
CA CYS A 42 0.27 14.57 9.95
C CYS A 42 1.61 13.85 9.78
N ARG A 43 2.47 14.33 8.87
CA ARG A 43 3.77 13.73 8.56
C ARG A 43 4.92 14.63 8.97
N ASN A 44 4.78 15.30 10.12
CA ASN A 44 5.80 16.17 10.69
C ASN A 44 6.99 15.34 11.20
N LYS A 45 7.96 15.05 10.34
CA LYS A 45 9.24 14.46 10.74
C LYS A 45 10.19 15.60 11.13
N LYS A 46 10.47 15.73 12.43
CA LYS A 46 11.62 16.52 12.89
C LYS A 46 12.86 15.67 12.62
N THR A 47 13.73 16.14 11.72
CA THR A 47 15.10 15.65 11.56
C THR A 47 15.97 16.23 12.65
#